data_AF-A0A2U3B057-F1
#
_entry.id   AF-A0A2U3B057-F1
#
_cell.length_a   1.000
_cell.length_b   1.000
_cell.length_c   1.000
_cell.angle_alpha   90.00
_cell.angle_beta   90.00
_cell.angle_gamma   90.00
#
_symmetry.space_group_name_H-M   'P 1'
#
loop_
_entity.id
_entity.type
_entity.pdbx_description
1 polymer ?
#
loop_
_entity_poly.entity_id
_entity_poly.type
_entity_poly.pdbx_seq_one_letter_code
_entity_poly.pdbx_strand_id
1 'polypeptide(L)' 'MEKQPNNPLHGVKLEQIVTDLEVHYGWEYMGHQINIRCFQDNPSIKSSLKFLRRTPWARTKVENMYLNMLNKQNITKKS' A
#
# COMPACT_ATOMS: atom_id res chain seq x y z
N MET A 1 -7.32 15.77 -21.77
CA MET A 1 -7.23 14.30 -21.85
C MET A 1 -7.51 13.74 -20.47
N GLU A 2 -8.78 13.50 -20.19
CA GLU A 2 -9.27 13.01 -18.90
C GLU A 2 -9.31 11.48 -18.96
N LYS A 3 -8.46 10.80 -18.17
CA LYS A 3 -8.43 9.34 -18.07
C LYS A 3 -8.95 8.91 -16.70
N GLN A 4 -10.25 8.64 -16.62
CA GLN A 4 -10.85 7.79 -15.59
C GLN A 4 -11.96 6.98 -16.29
N PRO A 5 -11.80 5.65 -16.44
CA PRO A 5 -12.84 4.78 -15.89
C PRO A 5 -12.27 3.39 -15.54
N ASN A 6 -11.64 3.24 -14.37
CA ASN A 6 -11.41 1.91 -13.79
C ASN A 6 -11.74 2.01 -12.31
N ASN A 7 -12.97 1.65 -11.93
CA ASN A 7 -13.36 1.43 -10.53
C ASN A 7 -12.37 0.44 -9.89
N PRO A 8 -11.44 0.87 -9.02
CA PRO A 8 -10.26 0.05 -8.70
C PRO A 8 -10.46 -0.93 -7.54
N LEU A 9 -11.66 -0.97 -6.94
CA LEU A 9 -11.90 -1.65 -5.66
C LEU A 9 -12.49 -3.07 -5.75
N HIS A 10 -12.72 -3.63 -6.93
CA HIS A 10 -13.21 -5.01 -7.02
C HIS A 10 -12.04 -6.01 -7.01
N GLY A 11 -11.65 -6.49 -5.82
CA GLY A 11 -10.66 -7.57 -5.66
C GLY A 11 -9.20 -7.11 -5.49
N VAL A 12 -8.98 -6.04 -4.71
CA VAL A 12 -7.63 -5.52 -4.43
C VAL A 12 -6.79 -6.60 -3.75
N LYS A 13 -5.79 -7.11 -4.46
CA LYS A 13 -4.84 -8.09 -3.92
C LYS A 13 -3.85 -7.38 -3.01
N LEU A 14 -3.28 -8.08 -2.03
CA LEU A 14 -2.20 -7.55 -1.19
C LEU A 14 -1.03 -7.00 -2.04
N GLU A 15 -0.77 -7.61 -3.20
CA GLU A 15 0.19 -7.11 -4.18
C GLU A 15 -0.16 -5.71 -4.67
N GLN A 16 -1.41 -5.49 -5.03
CA GLN A 16 -1.90 -4.20 -5.50
C GLN A 16 -1.82 -3.15 -4.39
N ILE A 17 -2.20 -3.51 -3.15
CA ILE A 17 -2.09 -2.62 -1.99
C ILE A 17 -0.66 -2.10 -1.82
N VAL A 18 0.32 -3.00 -1.85
CA VAL A 18 1.73 -2.64 -1.67
C VAL A 18 2.20 -1.78 -2.84
N THR A 19 1.84 -2.13 -4.09
CA THR A 19 2.19 -1.34 -5.28
C THR A 19 1.59 0.06 -5.23
N ASP A 20 0.32 0.21 -4.88
CA ASP A 20 -0.33 1.52 -4.78
C ASP A 20 0.30 2.36 -3.67
N LEU A 21 0.56 1.79 -2.50
CA LEU A 21 1.24 2.50 -1.40
C LEU A 21 2.66 2.94 -1.78
N GLU A 22 3.37 2.10 -2.52
CA GLU A 22 4.70 2.38 -3.02
C GLU A 22 4.69 3.51 -4.05
N VAL A 23 3.78 3.48 -5.00
CA VAL A 23 3.60 4.55 -6.00
C VAL A 23 3.16 5.86 -5.36
N HIS A 24 2.29 5.81 -4.34
CA HIS A 24 1.77 7.01 -3.68
C HIS A 24 2.72 7.63 -2.64
N TYR A 25 3.40 6.81 -1.83
CA TYR A 25 4.21 7.28 -0.70
C TYR A 25 5.69 6.91 -0.80
N GLY A 26 6.04 5.85 -1.54
CA GLY A 26 7.39 5.30 -1.58
C GLY A 26 7.73 4.39 -0.39
N TRP A 27 8.76 3.57 -0.60
CA TRP A 27 9.24 2.60 0.38
C TRP A 27 9.77 3.24 1.66
N GLU A 28 10.36 4.43 1.57
CA GLU A 28 10.88 5.15 2.74
C GLU A 28 9.79 5.49 3.74
N TYR A 29 8.66 6.03 3.26
CA TYR A 29 7.51 6.34 4.11
C TYR A 29 6.87 5.06 4.67
N MET A 30 6.75 4.02 3.84
CA MET A 30 6.26 2.71 4.31
C MET A 30 7.16 2.12 5.40
N GLY A 31 8.49 2.22 5.25
CA GLY A 31 9.47 1.78 6.26
C GLY A 31 9.41 2.62 7.54
N HIS A 32 9.10 3.91 7.43
CA HIS A 32 8.90 4.77 8.59
C HIS A 32 7.62 4.42 9.35
N GLN A 33 6.51 4.17 8.65
CA GLN A 33 5.24 3.78 9.28
C GLN A 33 5.27 2.35 9.82
N ILE A 34 5.90 1.45 9.07
CA ILE A 34 6.02 0.03 9.36
C ILE A 34 7.51 -0.22 9.47
N ASN A 35 8.04 -0.06 10.68
CA ASN A 35 9.45 -0.23 11.02
C ASN A 35 9.92 -1.68 10.79
N ILE A 36 10.04 -2.07 9.53
CA ILE A 36 10.50 -3.37 9.07
C ILE A 36 11.65 -3.17 8.07
N ARG A 37 12.71 -3.95 8.27
CA ARG A 37 13.88 -3.94 7.39
C ARG A 37 13.56 -4.29 5.94
N CYS A 38 12.44 -4.98 5.70
CA CYS A 38 11.99 -5.38 4.37
C CYS A 38 11.85 -4.21 3.39
N PHE A 39 11.49 -3.01 3.88
CA PHE A 39 11.33 -1.82 3.05
C PHE A 39 12.60 -0.97 2.94
N GLN A 40 13.65 -1.28 3.72
CA GLN A 40 14.88 -0.50 3.77
C GLN A 40 16.05 -1.17 3.04
N ASP A 41 16.13 -2.51 3.08
CA ASP A 41 17.29 -3.26 2.59
C ASP A 41 17.11 -3.75 1.15
N ASN A 42 15.92 -4.24 0.81
CA ASN A 42 15.58 -4.74 -0.54
C ASN A 42 14.09 -4.50 -0.86
N PRO A 43 13.67 -3.23 -0.95
CA PRO A 43 12.28 -2.88 -1.22
C PRO A 43 11.84 -3.41 -2.58
N SER A 44 11.03 -4.46 -2.58
CA SER A 44 10.42 -5.00 -3.79
C SER A 44 9.09 -5.64 -3.47
N ILE A 45 8.13 -5.54 -4.41
CA ILE A 45 6.78 -6.08 -4.24
C ILE A 45 6.82 -7.57 -3.86
N LYS A 46 7.61 -8.38 -4.56
CA LYS A 46 7.71 -9.83 -4.30
C LYS A 46 8.30 -10.15 -2.92
N SER A 47 9.36 -9.45 -2.50
CA SER A 47 9.99 -9.66 -1.19
C SER A 47 9.04 -9.24 -0.06
N SER A 48 8.42 -8.08 -0.22
CA SER A 48 7.39 -7.56 0.69
C SER A 48 6.23 -8.55 0.83
N LEU A 49 5.68 -9.07 -0.26
CA LEU A 49 4.59 -10.06 -0.19
C LEU A 49 5.00 -11.35 0.53
N LYS A 50 6.21 -11.86 0.26
CA LYS A 50 6.74 -13.04 0.95
C LYS A 50 6.88 -12.78 2.45
N PHE A 51 7.33 -11.59 2.83
CA PHE A 51 7.44 -11.16 4.22
C PHE A 51 6.06 -11.02 4.89
N LEU A 52 5.13 -10.29 4.26
CA LEU A 52 3.77 -10.08 4.77
C LEU A 52 2.96 -11.39 4.87
N ARG A 53 3.33 -12.44 4.13
CA ARG A 53 2.78 -13.80 4.32
C ARG A 53 3.29 -14.50 5.56
N ARG A 54 4.54 -14.25 5.96
CA ARG A 54 5.16 -14.83 7.16
C ARG A 54 4.91 -14.00 8.42
N THR A 55 4.54 -12.73 8.26
CA THR A 55 4.39 -11.78 9.35
C THR A 55 3.00 -11.11 9.30
N PRO A 56 1.97 -11.75 9.90
CA PRO A 56 0.59 -11.27 9.81
C PRO A 56 0.37 -9.86 10.37
N TRP A 57 1.03 -9.50 11.48
CA TRP A 57 0.89 -8.15 12.06
C TRP A 57 1.36 -7.04 11.11
N ALA A 58 2.39 -7.32 10.29
CA ALA A 58 2.89 -6.36 9.30
C ALA A 58 1.90 -6.20 8.16
N ARG A 59 1.26 -7.29 7.72
CA ARG A 59 0.17 -7.24 6.73
C ARG A 59 -0.96 -6.32 7.19
N THR A 60 -1.45 -6.50 8.41
CA THR A 60 -2.52 -5.67 8.96
C THR A 60 -2.13 -4.18 8.98
N LYS A 61 -0.86 -3.85 9.29
CA LYS A 61 -0.39 -2.46 9.21
C LYS A 61 -0.40 -1.89 7.79
N VAL A 62 0.06 -2.67 6.81
CA VAL A 62 0.03 -2.28 5.38
C VAL A 62 -1.42 -2.05 4.93
N GLU A 63 -2.34 -2.95 5.28
CA GLU A 63 -3.76 -2.82 4.95
C GLU A 63 -4.38 -1.57 5.60
N ASN A 64 -4.10 -1.31 6.88
CA ASN A 64 -4.56 -0.10 7.56
C ASN A 64 -4.01 1.18 6.92
N MET A 65 -2.75 1.17 6.49
CA MET A 65 -2.13 2.30 5.80
C MET A 65 -2.82 2.59 4.47
N TYR A 66 -3.20 1.54 3.73
CA TYR A 66 -3.96 1.65 2.49
C TYR A 66 -5.39 2.15 2.72
N LEU A 67 -6.08 1.66 3.77
CA LEU A 67 -7.39 2.18 4.17
C LEU A 67 -7.31 3.68 4.50
N ASN A 68 -6.27 4.11 5.21
CA ASN A 68 -6.05 5.53 5.50
C ASN A 68 -5.83 6.36 4.24
N MET A 69 -5.07 5.83 3.27
CA MET A 69 -4.88 6.47 1.97
C MET A 69 -6.19 6.59 1.20
N LEU A 70 -6.98 5.52 1.12
CA LEU A 70 -8.28 5.52 0.47
C LEU A 70 -9.24 6.49 1.16
N ASN A 71 -9.28 6.50 2.49
CA ASN A 71 -10.11 7.43 3.24
C ASN A 71 -9.74 8.88 2.85
N LYS A 72 -8.45 9.23 2.87
CA LYS A 72 -7.95 10.54 2.41
C LYS A 72 -8.35 10.88 0.96
N GLN A 73 -8.27 9.93 0.03
CA GLN A 73 -8.68 10.14 -1.36
C GLN A 73 -10.19 10.38 -1.52
N ASN A 74 -11.02 9.70 -0.71
CA ASN A 74 -12.47 9.85 -0.76
C ASN A 74 -12.92 11.22 -0.20
N ILE A 75 -12.23 11.77 0.80
CA ILE A 75 -12.51 13.14 1.30
C ILE A 75 -12.16 14.19 0.25
N THR A 76 -11.07 14.02 -0.51
CA THR A 76 -10.64 14.99 -1.53
C THR A 76 -11.52 15.03 -2.79
N LYS A 77 -12.32 14.00 -3.06
CA LYS A 77 -13.24 13.97 -4.23
C LYS A 77 -14.64 14.54 -3.93
N LYS A 78 -14.91 14.96 -2.69
CA LYS A 78 -16.24 15.43 -2.26
C LYS A 78 -16.32 16.96 -2.07
N SER A 79 -15.37 17.73 -2.61
CA SER A 79 -15.35 19.20 -2.49
C SER A 79 -15.37 19.90 -3.83
#